data_AF-A0A0D3I191-F1
#
_entry.id   AF-A0A0D3I191-F1
#
_cell.length_a   1.000
_cell.length_b   1.000
_cell.length_c   1.000
_cell.angle_alpha   90.00
_cell.angle_beta   90.00
_cell.angle_gamma   90.00
#
_symmetry.space_group_name_H-M   'P 1'
#
loop_
_entity.id
_entity.type
_entity.pdbx_description
1 polymer ?
#
loop_
_entity_poly.entity_id
_entity_poly.type
_entity_poly.pdbx_seq_one_letter_code
_entity_poly.pdbx_strand_id
1 'polypeptide(L)'
;MAAAQSTDDGARYREHAFVWAALEGDGEKVRPGDVRLISLNWLIALAERGGVLPRRQDLPEEAFLSSAQLRRIEQGARRGFNSVGHEEAIERFIKEPSLSSLLGWLASFFGRKRNPDGLLPIISVSYCWLEAAHPDREGRQLQLLSRKQRGLYGGRGLLGACRDYGFSDMGVFLDWSSGYQRDPALFAERRAYEASRSGEEKAAFGRMLENTMDLWYAHASVTVVLLTQLPDELPAGFDRSRTYDTRGWTTFERCSAELGAKPSSLGFAKWKLVIDVASDDGGAQRRLPATPERMATLLATCRFTNGADSTTVLALYEKTAKAVLGTVEKLDYTGLPLVCGDAWTSPALLAEALNHCESLRTLVVAGNRLDDEGVAELAAGLEGGALPVLEALYVAANRFGARGVGALCGVFHRGVAPALQTLDVAATPIGDEGAVALAAALSTGKPSHGLSLAFCDVSDEGAMALAAALPAAGQGCRVNAFFNRIGLAGQAALLDALDAKHGPQPGHGIAVLQVNLLPWSCPLIRAWGRGGRRVAESGRLTI
;
A
#
# COMPACT_ATOMS: atom_id res chain seq x y z
N MET A 1 19.33 -32.24 1.42
CA MET A 1 19.10 -30.86 0.93
C MET A 1 18.83 -30.00 2.14
N ALA A 2 19.78 -29.14 2.50
CA ALA A 2 19.62 -28.24 3.63
C ALA A 2 18.50 -27.25 3.30
N ALA A 3 17.49 -27.17 4.16
CA ALA A 3 16.52 -26.09 4.13
C ALA A 3 17.30 -24.79 4.37
N ALA A 4 17.35 -23.92 3.36
CA ALA A 4 17.77 -22.55 3.57
C ALA A 4 16.79 -21.96 4.59
N GLN A 5 17.29 -21.62 5.78
CA GLN A 5 16.60 -20.74 6.69
C GLN A 5 16.39 -19.43 5.91
N SER A 6 15.18 -19.22 5.42
CA SER A 6 14.74 -17.92 4.92
C SER A 6 14.86 -16.96 6.09
N THR A 7 15.89 -16.12 6.09
CA THR A 7 15.84 -14.87 6.84
C THR A 7 14.76 -14.04 6.17
N ASP A 8 13.69 -13.70 6.89
CA ASP A 8 12.66 -12.78 6.40
C ASP A 8 13.30 -11.38 6.27
N ASP A 9 14.00 -11.15 5.15
CA ASP A 9 14.67 -9.89 4.85
C ASP A 9 13.65 -8.72 4.78
N GLY A 10 12.36 -9.05 4.60
CA GLY A 10 11.23 -8.13 4.65
C GLY A 10 10.88 -7.61 6.04
N ALA A 11 11.19 -8.37 7.11
CA ALA A 11 10.95 -7.97 8.50
C ALA A 11 11.55 -6.59 8.80
N ARG A 12 12.70 -6.30 8.19
CA ARG A 12 13.37 -5.00 8.23
C ARG A 12 12.46 -3.82 7.92
N TYR A 13 11.51 -3.99 7.00
CA TYR A 13 10.62 -2.94 6.53
C TYR A 13 9.24 -2.97 7.21
N ARG A 14 9.00 -3.87 8.15
CA ARG A 14 7.74 -3.97 8.91
C ARG A 14 7.93 -3.77 10.40
N GLU A 15 9.04 -4.26 10.95
CA GLU A 15 9.31 -4.25 12.39
C GLU A 15 9.98 -2.96 12.86
N HIS A 16 9.35 -2.29 13.83
CA HIS A 16 9.84 -1.03 14.40
C HIS A 16 11.26 -1.17 14.99
N ALA A 17 11.65 -2.37 15.41
CA ALA A 17 12.96 -2.65 16.00
C ALA A 17 14.12 -2.22 15.08
N PHE A 18 13.99 -2.39 13.75
CA PHE A 18 15.03 -1.99 12.80
C PHE A 18 15.15 -0.48 12.68
N VAL A 19 14.03 0.25 12.75
CA VAL A 19 14.06 1.72 12.77
C VAL A 19 14.70 2.23 14.06
N TRP A 20 14.38 1.61 15.20
CA TRP A 20 15.00 1.97 16.46
C TRP A 20 16.50 1.66 16.47
N ALA A 21 16.91 0.50 15.96
CA ALA A 21 18.31 0.15 15.79
C ALA A 21 19.05 1.11 14.85
N ALA A 22 18.41 1.63 13.80
CA ALA A 22 19.00 2.64 12.93
C ALA A 22 19.23 3.99 13.64
N LEU A 23 18.45 4.31 14.69
CA LEU A 23 18.61 5.53 15.48
C LEU A 23 19.58 5.37 16.66
N GLU A 24 19.56 4.19 17.29
CA GLU A 24 20.35 3.86 18.49
C GLU A 24 21.71 3.23 18.15
N GLY A 25 21.86 2.72 16.93
CA GLY A 25 22.99 1.95 16.43
C GLY A 25 22.96 0.47 16.84
N ASP A 26 23.52 -0.39 15.99
CA ASP A 26 23.55 -1.86 16.12
C ASP A 26 24.97 -2.45 16.17
N GLY A 27 25.98 -1.61 16.46
CA GLY A 27 27.38 -2.02 16.68
C GLY A 27 28.17 -2.33 15.40
N GLU A 28 27.57 -3.02 14.43
CA GLU A 28 28.23 -3.42 13.18
C GLU A 28 27.75 -2.65 11.93
N LYS A 29 26.48 -2.23 11.83
CA LYS A 29 25.91 -1.65 10.61
C LYS A 29 25.65 -0.15 10.72
N VAL A 30 25.21 0.34 11.88
CA VAL A 30 24.92 1.75 12.15
C VAL A 30 25.34 2.06 13.57
N ARG A 31 25.92 3.24 13.81
CA ARG A 31 26.32 3.71 15.15
C ARG A 31 25.32 4.75 15.68
N PRO A 32 25.15 4.85 17.02
CA PRO A 32 24.35 5.91 17.59
C PRO A 32 24.85 7.27 17.09
N GLY A 33 23.91 8.06 16.56
CA GLY A 33 24.24 9.35 15.97
C GLY A 33 24.73 9.29 14.52
N ASP A 34 24.75 8.18 13.79
CA ASP A 34 25.00 8.26 12.33
C ASP A 34 23.87 8.97 11.59
N VAL A 35 22.63 8.79 12.09
CA VAL A 35 21.43 9.48 11.62
C VAL A 35 20.79 10.22 12.78
N ARG A 36 20.31 11.45 12.54
CA ARG A 36 19.51 12.21 13.52
C ARG A 36 18.22 12.71 12.89
N LEU A 37 17.14 12.65 13.65
CA LEU A 37 15.83 13.13 13.22
C LEU A 37 15.54 14.49 13.85
N ILE A 38 14.97 15.38 13.05
CA ILE A 38 14.69 16.77 13.43
C ILE A 38 13.26 16.87 13.95
N SER A 39 13.02 17.65 14.99
CA SER A 39 11.66 17.95 15.43
C SER A 39 10.86 18.62 14.30
N LEU A 40 9.70 18.06 13.97
CA LEU A 40 8.79 18.68 13.02
C LEU A 40 8.33 20.07 13.51
N ASN A 41 8.07 20.22 14.82
CA ASN A 41 7.77 21.53 15.42
C ASN A 41 8.91 22.54 15.15
N TRP A 42 10.15 22.14 15.39
CA TRP A 42 11.32 23.01 15.18
C TRP A 42 11.48 23.38 13.70
N LEU A 43 11.30 22.41 12.80
CA LEU A 43 11.41 22.60 11.36
C LEU A 43 10.35 23.58 10.83
N ILE A 44 9.10 23.47 11.31
CA ILE A 44 8.03 24.42 10.99
C ILE A 44 8.40 25.82 11.48
N ALA A 45 8.86 25.94 12.73
CA ALA A 45 9.24 27.24 13.31
C ALA A 45 10.43 27.88 12.58
N LEU A 46 11.35 27.08 12.03
CA LEU A 46 12.43 27.56 11.15
C LEU A 46 11.87 28.10 9.83
N ALA A 47 10.95 27.36 9.21
CA ALA A 47 10.32 27.79 7.96
C ALA A 47 9.52 29.09 8.13
N GLU A 48 8.78 29.23 9.23
CA GLU A 48 7.91 30.38 9.50
C GLU A 48 8.68 31.68 9.73
N ARG A 49 9.90 31.60 10.28
CA ARG A 49 10.80 32.75 10.40
C ARG A 49 11.62 33.02 9.12
N GLY A 50 11.34 32.30 8.03
CA GLY A 50 12.07 32.44 6.77
C GLY A 50 13.51 31.94 6.82
N GLY A 51 13.82 31.00 7.73
CA GLY A 51 15.17 30.48 7.89
C GLY A 51 15.58 29.47 6.82
N VAL A 52 16.88 29.23 6.73
CA VAL A 52 17.51 28.21 5.88
C VAL A 52 17.92 27.02 6.75
N LEU A 53 17.70 25.80 6.25
CA LEU A 53 18.05 24.57 6.98
C LEU A 53 19.57 24.35 6.98
N PRO A 54 20.24 24.45 8.15
CA PRO A 54 21.69 24.20 8.24
C PRO A 54 22.03 22.73 8.01
N ARG A 55 23.33 22.46 7.78
CA ARG A 55 23.84 21.08 7.80
C ARG A 55 23.59 20.47 9.17
N ARG A 56 23.48 19.15 9.18
CA ARG A 56 23.36 18.37 10.42
C ARG A 56 24.33 18.82 11.53
N GLN A 57 25.62 18.97 11.24
CA GLN A 57 26.63 19.32 12.25
C GLN A 57 26.60 20.79 12.70
N ASP A 58 25.86 21.65 12.00
CA ASP A 58 25.70 23.07 12.34
C ASP A 58 24.35 23.33 13.05
N LEU A 59 23.49 22.32 13.16
CA LEU A 59 22.21 22.42 13.85
C LEU A 59 22.41 22.38 15.37
N PRO A 60 21.64 23.18 16.13
CA PRO A 60 21.70 23.13 17.57
C PRO A 60 21.01 21.87 18.11
N GLU A 61 21.42 21.42 19.30
CA GLU A 61 20.96 20.14 19.87
C GLU A 61 19.43 20.08 20.06
N GLU A 62 18.78 21.20 20.37
CA GLU A 62 17.33 21.29 20.50
C GLU A 62 16.54 21.08 19.19
N ALA A 63 17.22 21.14 18.03
CA ALA A 63 16.58 20.82 16.75
C ALA A 63 16.26 19.32 16.64
N PHE A 64 16.95 18.47 17.38
CA PHE A 64 16.88 17.03 17.22
C PHE A 64 15.97 16.34 18.25
N LEU A 65 15.36 15.23 17.82
CA LEU A 65 14.67 14.30 18.71
C LEU A 65 15.51 13.03 18.88
N SER A 66 15.83 12.70 20.13
CA SER A 66 16.44 11.43 20.50
C SER A 66 15.47 10.26 20.32
N SER A 67 16.00 9.03 20.20
CA SER A 67 15.17 7.81 20.16
C SER A 67 14.26 7.69 21.38
N ALA A 68 14.75 8.04 22.57
CA ALA A 68 13.96 8.07 23.80
C ALA A 68 12.80 9.08 23.76
N GLN A 69 13.00 10.27 23.17
CA GLN A 69 11.91 11.22 22.93
C GLN A 69 10.89 10.65 21.94
N LEU A 70 11.33 10.07 20.83
CA LEU A 70 10.45 9.47 19.82
C LEU A 70 9.62 8.30 20.38
N ARG A 71 10.23 7.42 21.17
CA ARG A 71 9.50 6.33 21.86
C ARG A 71 8.46 6.88 22.85
N ARG A 72 8.75 7.97 23.55
CA ARG A 72 7.74 8.65 24.41
C ARG A 72 6.60 9.24 23.59
N ILE A 73 6.89 9.82 22.43
CA ILE A 73 5.87 10.32 21.50
C ILE A 73 5.02 9.16 20.97
N GLU A 74 5.63 8.04 20.57
CA GLU A 74 4.93 6.83 20.13
C GLU A 74 3.99 6.30 21.22
N GLN A 75 4.47 6.24 22.47
CA GLN A 75 3.68 5.88 23.64
C GLN A 75 2.55 6.86 23.94
N GLY A 76 2.62 8.10 23.44
CA GLY A 76 1.57 9.12 23.52
C GLY A 76 0.36 8.84 22.63
N ALA A 77 0.45 7.89 21.69
CA ALA A 77 -0.66 7.51 20.82
C ALA A 77 -1.95 7.22 21.61
N ARG A 78 -3.08 7.65 21.04
CA ARG A 78 -4.40 7.41 21.62
C ARG A 78 -4.78 5.93 21.50
N ARG A 79 -5.73 5.52 22.33
CA ARG A 79 -6.37 4.22 22.20
C ARG A 79 -7.46 4.32 21.14
N GLY A 80 -7.38 3.48 20.12
CA GLY A 80 -8.41 3.36 19.09
C GLY A 80 -9.02 1.97 19.07
N PHE A 81 -9.97 1.77 18.15
CA PHE A 81 -10.51 0.44 17.86
C PHE A 81 -9.38 -0.50 17.40
N ASN A 82 -9.33 -1.72 17.93
CA ASN A 82 -8.35 -2.71 17.51
C ASN A 82 -8.85 -3.42 16.23
N SER A 83 -8.72 -2.75 15.08
CA SER A 83 -9.15 -3.29 13.78
C SER A 83 -8.47 -4.61 13.45
N VAL A 84 -7.16 -4.73 13.68
CA VAL A 84 -6.39 -5.97 13.44
C VAL A 84 -6.93 -7.12 14.30
N GLY A 85 -7.07 -6.91 15.62
CA GLY A 85 -7.63 -7.95 16.49
C GLY A 85 -9.11 -8.23 16.20
N HIS A 86 -9.84 -7.29 15.59
CA HIS A 86 -11.19 -7.52 15.11
C HIS A 86 -11.21 -8.38 13.84
N GLU A 87 -10.36 -8.09 12.86
CA GLU A 87 -10.16 -8.90 11.65
C GLU A 87 -9.73 -10.33 12.01
N GLU A 88 -8.74 -10.49 12.90
CA GLU A 88 -8.31 -11.81 13.40
C GLU A 88 -9.45 -12.58 14.10
N ALA A 89 -10.28 -11.87 14.88
CA ALA A 89 -11.42 -12.49 15.54
C ALA A 89 -12.53 -12.88 14.56
N ILE A 90 -12.75 -12.09 13.50
CA ILE A 90 -13.65 -12.43 12.39
C ILE A 90 -13.10 -13.65 11.67
N GLU A 91 -11.82 -13.66 11.29
CA GLU A 91 -11.20 -14.80 10.60
C GLU A 91 -11.30 -16.08 11.44
N ARG A 92 -11.02 -15.98 12.74
CA ARG A 92 -11.15 -17.12 13.66
C ARG A 92 -12.60 -17.62 13.73
N PHE A 93 -13.57 -16.72 13.75
CA PHE A 93 -14.99 -17.07 13.71
C PHE A 93 -15.40 -17.70 12.38
N ILE A 94 -14.88 -17.21 11.25
CA ILE A 94 -15.13 -17.77 9.91
C ILE A 94 -14.50 -19.16 9.77
N LYS A 95 -13.24 -19.32 10.22
CA LYS A 95 -12.49 -20.59 10.16
C LYS A 95 -13.09 -21.64 11.10
N GLU A 96 -13.45 -21.25 12.32
CA GLU A 96 -13.99 -22.15 13.35
C GLU A 96 -15.24 -21.55 14.02
N PRO A 97 -16.42 -21.66 13.41
CA PRO A 97 -17.65 -21.12 13.98
C PRO A 97 -18.07 -21.90 15.24
N SER A 98 -17.87 -21.28 16.41
CA SER A 98 -18.18 -21.85 17.73
C SER A 98 -18.65 -20.75 18.68
N LEU A 99 -19.24 -21.11 19.83
CA LEU A 99 -19.66 -20.13 20.83
C LEU A 99 -18.47 -19.30 21.34
N SER A 100 -17.30 -19.91 21.49
CA SER A 100 -16.09 -19.23 21.96
C SER A 100 -15.53 -18.25 20.92
N SER A 101 -15.53 -18.60 19.64
CA SER A 101 -15.10 -17.70 18.57
C SER A 101 -16.12 -16.59 18.29
N LEU A 102 -17.43 -16.87 18.42
CA LEU A 102 -18.50 -15.87 18.39
C LEU A 102 -18.35 -14.87 19.53
N LEU A 103 -18.14 -15.34 20.76
CA LEU A 103 -17.89 -14.47 21.92
C LEU A 103 -16.59 -13.67 21.76
N GLY A 104 -15.54 -14.27 21.19
CA GLY A 104 -14.29 -13.58 20.86
C GLY A 104 -14.48 -12.47 19.83
N TRP A 105 -15.27 -12.72 18.78
CA TRP A 105 -15.64 -11.72 17.79
C TRP A 105 -16.53 -10.61 18.40
N LEU A 106 -17.53 -10.95 19.20
CA LEU A 106 -18.34 -9.96 19.92
C LEU A 106 -17.50 -9.10 20.88
N ALA A 107 -16.54 -9.72 21.59
CA ALA A 107 -15.62 -9.02 22.46
C ALA A 107 -14.66 -8.09 21.70
N SER A 108 -14.26 -8.46 20.48
CA SER A 108 -13.33 -7.65 19.68
C SER A 108 -13.92 -6.31 19.24
N PHE A 109 -15.26 -6.18 19.15
CA PHE A 109 -15.94 -4.87 18.97
C PHE A 109 -15.60 -3.85 20.08
N PHE A 110 -15.27 -4.34 21.28
CA PHE A 110 -14.88 -3.50 22.41
C PHE A 110 -13.37 -3.43 22.61
N GLY A 111 -12.59 -4.16 21.80
CA GLY A 111 -11.14 -4.19 21.84
C GLY A 111 -10.55 -2.80 21.56
N ARG A 112 -9.76 -2.29 22.51
CA ARG A 112 -9.04 -1.01 22.36
C ARG A 112 -7.53 -1.25 22.41
N LYS A 113 -6.81 -0.77 21.39
CA LYS A 113 -5.35 -0.86 21.29
C LYS A 113 -4.77 0.56 21.26
N ARG A 114 -3.67 0.79 21.98
CA ARG A 114 -2.88 2.02 21.85
C ARG A 114 -2.02 1.92 20.59
N ASN A 115 -1.92 3.00 19.82
CA ASN A 115 -1.30 2.98 18.49
C ASN A 115 -1.94 1.87 17.62
N PRO A 116 -3.27 1.93 17.38
CA PRO A 116 -4.01 0.86 16.72
C PRO A 116 -3.49 0.56 15.31
N ASP A 117 -2.98 1.57 14.60
CA ASP A 117 -2.41 1.45 13.25
C ASP A 117 -0.92 1.08 13.24
N GLY A 118 -0.28 0.94 14.41
CA GLY A 118 1.13 0.55 14.49
C GLY A 118 2.09 1.53 13.80
N LEU A 119 1.90 2.83 13.97
CA LEU A 119 2.66 3.87 13.28
C LEU A 119 3.90 4.30 14.07
N LEU A 120 4.94 4.73 13.37
CA LEU A 120 6.09 5.41 13.97
C LEU A 120 5.89 6.93 13.89
N PRO A 121 6.30 7.70 14.92
CA PRO A 121 6.24 9.17 14.89
C PRO A 121 7.40 9.74 14.04
N ILE A 122 7.55 9.26 12.81
CA ILE A 122 8.65 9.58 11.90
C ILE A 122 8.10 9.96 10.53
N ILE A 123 8.65 11.03 9.96
CA ILE A 123 8.39 11.52 8.61
C ILE A 123 9.69 11.47 7.82
N SER A 124 9.68 10.89 6.64
CA SER A 124 10.76 11.04 5.65
C SER A 124 10.32 12.02 4.58
N VAL A 125 11.13 13.03 4.27
CA VAL A 125 10.81 14.04 3.26
C VAL A 125 11.66 13.81 2.02
N SER A 126 11.00 13.53 0.90
CA SER A 126 11.63 13.50 -0.43
C SER A 126 11.40 14.84 -1.14
N TYR A 127 12.48 15.42 -1.65
CA TYR A 127 12.48 16.78 -2.20
C TYR A 127 13.65 16.97 -3.18
N CYS A 128 13.59 18.02 -4.00
CA CYS A 128 14.57 18.24 -5.05
C CYS A 128 15.76 19.05 -4.53
N TRP A 129 17.00 18.59 -4.70
CA TRP A 129 18.14 19.50 -4.54
C TRP A 129 18.12 20.58 -5.62
N LEU A 130 18.04 21.86 -5.22
CA LEU A 130 18.02 22.99 -6.16
C LEU A 130 19.40 23.29 -6.73
N GLU A 131 20.45 23.16 -5.93
CA GLU A 131 21.84 23.37 -6.32
C GLU A 131 22.69 22.17 -5.90
N ALA A 132 23.85 21.97 -6.54
CA ALA A 132 24.73 20.84 -6.23
C ALA A 132 25.43 20.96 -4.86
N ALA A 133 25.59 22.19 -4.36
CA ALA A 133 26.25 22.46 -3.08
C ALA A 133 25.29 22.42 -1.89
N HIS A 134 24.04 22.84 -2.09
CA HIS A 134 23.04 22.99 -1.03
C HIS A 134 21.65 22.73 -1.62
N PRO A 135 20.77 21.97 -0.93
CA PRO A 135 19.47 21.61 -1.50
C PRO A 135 18.49 22.79 -1.57
N ASP A 136 18.57 23.74 -0.63
CA ASP A 136 17.65 24.89 -0.53
C ASP A 136 18.32 26.13 0.07
N ARG A 137 19.24 26.77 -0.67
CA ARG A 137 20.12 27.83 -0.13
C ARG A 137 19.37 29.07 0.37
N GLU A 138 18.18 29.31 -0.17
CA GLU A 138 17.31 30.43 0.16
C GLU A 138 16.14 30.04 1.09
N GLY A 139 16.04 28.77 1.51
CA GLY A 139 14.95 28.31 2.38
C GLY A 139 13.56 28.25 1.70
N ARG A 140 13.50 28.32 0.36
CA ARG A 140 12.25 28.39 -0.40
C ARG A 140 11.50 27.06 -0.41
N GLN A 141 12.21 25.94 -0.48
CA GLN A 141 11.58 24.62 -0.39
C GLN A 141 11.07 24.35 1.02
N LEU A 142 11.83 24.74 2.04
CA LEU A 142 11.39 24.60 3.43
C LEU A 142 10.12 25.42 3.69
N GLN A 143 10.06 26.65 3.19
CA GLN A 143 8.85 27.49 3.25
C GLN A 143 7.67 26.87 2.48
N LEU A 144 7.93 26.34 1.27
CA LEU A 144 6.91 25.66 0.47
C LEU A 144 6.34 24.44 1.19
N LEU A 145 7.21 23.58 1.73
CA LEU A 145 6.84 22.40 2.51
C LEU A 145 5.97 22.79 3.71
N SER A 146 6.40 23.79 4.50
CA SER A 146 5.66 24.29 5.66
C SER A 146 4.28 24.83 5.26
N ARG A 147 4.20 25.63 4.19
CA ARG A 147 2.94 26.16 3.65
C ARG A 147 2.00 25.05 3.20
N LYS A 148 2.47 24.11 2.38
CA LYS A 148 1.64 23.04 1.83
C LYS A 148 1.19 22.07 2.91
N GLN A 149 2.07 21.65 3.82
CA GLN A 149 1.67 20.72 4.88
C GLN A 149 0.64 21.33 5.83
N ARG A 150 0.61 22.65 6.03
CA ARG A 150 -0.41 23.34 6.84
C ARG A 150 -1.78 23.36 6.16
N GLY A 151 -1.81 23.43 4.83
CA GLY A 151 -3.05 23.39 4.05
C GLY A 151 -3.77 22.03 4.12
N LEU A 152 -3.04 20.95 4.44
CA LEU A 152 -3.61 19.61 4.49
C LEU A 152 -4.67 19.42 5.58
N TYR A 153 -5.53 18.42 5.38
CA TYR A 153 -6.48 17.92 6.39
C TYR A 153 -7.46 18.98 6.94
N GLY A 154 -7.90 19.89 6.06
CA GLY A 154 -8.82 20.98 6.39
C GLY A 154 -8.14 22.14 7.12
N GLY A 155 -6.88 22.45 6.77
CA GLY A 155 -6.11 23.54 7.37
C GLY A 155 -5.51 23.24 8.76
N ARG A 156 -5.75 22.05 9.32
CA ARG A 156 -5.08 21.58 10.54
C ARG A 156 -3.62 21.21 10.31
N GLY A 157 -3.29 20.89 9.07
CA GLY A 157 -2.00 20.40 8.63
C GLY A 157 -1.64 19.00 9.14
N LEU A 158 -0.53 18.48 8.62
CA LEU A 158 -0.05 17.13 8.96
C LEU A 158 0.22 16.98 10.48
N LEU A 159 0.92 17.94 11.08
CA LEU A 159 1.18 17.93 12.52
C LEU A 159 -0.12 17.95 13.36
N GLY A 160 -1.15 18.67 12.91
CA GLY A 160 -2.46 18.65 13.57
C GLY A 160 -3.10 17.26 13.52
N ALA A 161 -3.07 16.60 12.36
CA ALA A 161 -3.55 15.22 12.22
C ALA A 161 -2.76 14.22 13.10
N CYS A 162 -1.44 14.37 13.19
CA CYS A 162 -0.60 13.55 14.06
C CYS A 162 -0.93 13.78 15.56
N ARG A 163 -1.17 15.03 15.98
CA ARG A 163 -1.59 15.36 17.35
C ARG A 163 -2.96 14.80 17.70
N ASP A 164 -3.89 14.78 16.75
CA ASP A 164 -5.20 14.13 16.91
C ASP A 164 -5.07 12.61 17.14
N TYR A 165 -4.03 11.99 16.59
CA TYR A 165 -3.69 10.59 16.86
C TYR A 165 -2.93 10.39 18.18
N GLY A 166 -2.36 11.44 18.76
CA GLY A 166 -1.64 11.45 20.03
C GLY A 166 -0.13 11.65 19.91
N PHE A 167 0.41 11.80 18.70
CA PHE A 167 1.81 12.17 18.50
C PHE A 167 1.99 13.67 18.72
N SER A 168 2.63 14.06 19.82
CA SER A 168 2.85 15.47 20.17
C SER A 168 3.82 16.20 19.23
N ASP A 169 4.71 15.44 18.59
CA ASP A 169 5.69 15.87 17.58
C ASP A 169 5.99 14.70 16.63
N MET A 170 6.81 14.93 15.61
CA MET A 170 7.31 13.90 14.70
C MET A 170 8.80 14.11 14.45
N GLY A 171 9.57 13.03 14.34
CA GLY A 171 10.96 13.08 13.88
C GLY A 171 11.02 13.13 12.35
N VAL A 172 11.68 14.14 11.80
CA VAL A 172 11.80 14.36 10.36
C VAL A 172 13.18 13.90 9.90
N PHE A 173 13.19 12.95 8.96
CA PHE A 173 14.35 12.57 8.17
C PHE A 173 14.41 13.46 6.92
N LEU A 174 15.53 14.16 6.77
CA LEU A 174 15.92 14.96 5.63
C LEU A 174 17.39 14.65 5.38
N ASP A 175 17.74 14.05 4.25
CA ASP A 175 19.11 13.63 3.91
C ASP A 175 20.18 14.68 4.25
N TRP A 176 19.92 15.97 3.97
CA TRP A 176 20.78 17.11 4.24
C TRP A 176 21.07 17.36 5.72
N SER A 177 20.07 17.20 6.57
CA SER A 177 20.15 17.62 7.97
C SER A 177 20.08 16.45 8.94
N SER A 178 19.86 15.24 8.43
CA SER A 178 19.90 13.97 9.17
C SER A 178 21.23 13.23 9.03
N GLY A 179 21.94 13.41 7.91
CA GLY A 179 23.28 12.88 7.65
C GLY A 179 24.37 13.96 7.64
N TYR A 180 25.64 13.57 7.79
CA TYR A 180 26.77 14.51 7.75
C TYR A 180 27.07 15.01 6.33
N GLN A 181 27.12 16.34 6.17
CA GLN A 181 27.24 16.99 4.87
C GLN A 181 28.57 17.70 4.66
N ARG A 182 28.93 17.92 3.40
CA ARG A 182 30.09 18.75 3.03
C ARG A 182 29.75 20.23 3.20
N ASP A 183 30.78 21.07 3.34
CA ASP A 183 30.61 22.52 3.49
C ASP A 183 30.30 23.19 2.13
N PRO A 184 29.08 23.73 1.94
CA PRO A 184 28.72 24.40 0.70
C PRO A 184 29.56 25.65 0.43
N ALA A 185 30.10 26.32 1.46
CA ALA A 185 30.95 27.49 1.29
C ALA A 185 32.26 27.17 0.55
N LEU A 186 32.71 25.92 0.64
CA LEU A 186 33.94 25.44 0.00
C LEU A 186 33.70 24.86 -1.40
N PHE A 187 32.48 24.91 -1.93
CA PHE A 187 32.11 24.26 -3.20
C PHE A 187 32.95 24.70 -4.40
N ALA A 188 33.42 25.96 -4.42
CA ALA A 188 34.30 26.48 -5.48
C ALA A 188 35.69 25.82 -5.48
N GLU A 189 36.16 25.32 -4.34
CA GLU A 189 37.48 24.71 -4.16
C GLU A 189 37.35 23.21 -3.95
N ARG A 190 37.32 22.44 -5.06
CA ARG A 190 37.01 21.00 -5.04
C ARG A 190 37.74 20.19 -3.97
N ARG A 191 39.05 20.43 -3.78
CA ARG A 191 39.87 19.73 -2.78
C ARG A 191 39.43 20.08 -1.35
N ALA A 192 39.13 21.34 -1.07
CA ALA A 192 38.63 21.79 0.23
C ALA A 192 37.20 21.27 0.48
N TYR A 193 36.34 21.30 -0.54
CA TYR A 193 34.99 20.72 -0.49
C TYR A 193 35.00 19.23 -0.13
N GLU A 194 35.87 18.45 -0.78
CA GLU A 194 36.00 17.01 -0.50
C GLU A 194 36.64 16.71 0.88
N ALA A 195 37.48 17.63 1.38
CA ALA A 195 38.10 17.54 2.70
C ALA A 195 37.21 18.07 3.84
N SER A 196 36.10 18.77 3.53
CA SER A 196 35.22 19.41 4.51
C SER A 196 34.43 18.46 5.44
N ARG A 197 34.49 17.14 5.18
CA ARG A 197 34.04 16.10 6.12
C ARG A 197 35.23 15.37 6.71
N SER A 198 35.23 15.20 8.02
CA SER A 198 36.19 14.37 8.74
C SER A 198 36.10 12.90 8.29
N GLY A 199 37.11 12.09 8.61
CA GLY A 199 37.09 10.65 8.30
C GLY A 199 35.89 9.93 8.93
N GLU A 200 35.54 10.30 10.17
CA GLU A 200 34.40 9.73 10.90
C GLU A 200 33.07 10.15 10.28
N GLU A 201 32.93 11.42 9.90
CA GLU A 201 31.74 11.95 9.24
C GLU A 201 31.51 11.30 7.87
N LYS A 202 32.59 11.08 7.10
CA LYS A 202 32.53 10.34 5.83
C LYS A 202 32.03 8.92 6.04
N ALA A 203 32.56 8.23 7.07
CA ALA A 203 32.15 6.87 7.39
C ALA A 203 30.69 6.80 7.87
N ALA A 204 30.24 7.76 8.70
CA ALA A 204 28.86 7.86 9.15
C ALA A 204 27.88 8.11 8.00
N PHE A 205 28.22 9.01 7.07
CA PHE A 205 27.41 9.25 5.88
C PHE A 205 27.34 8.02 4.97
N GLY A 206 28.46 7.31 4.78
CA GLY A 206 28.49 6.05 4.04
C GLY A 206 27.55 5.00 4.63
N ARG A 207 27.61 4.78 5.97
CA ARG A 207 26.70 3.88 6.67
C ARG A 207 25.24 4.30 6.54
N MET A 208 24.93 5.59 6.62
CA MET A 208 23.56 6.07 6.39
C MET A 208 23.05 5.67 5.00
N LEU A 209 23.84 5.92 3.96
CA LEU A 209 23.48 5.61 2.57
C LEU A 209 23.30 4.10 2.34
N GLU A 210 24.26 3.29 2.80
CA GLU A 210 24.30 1.85 2.52
C GLU A 210 23.34 1.05 3.41
N ASN A 211 23.12 1.50 4.66
CA ASN A 211 22.47 0.69 5.69
C ASN A 211 21.16 1.27 6.22
N THR A 212 20.72 2.47 5.85
CA THR A 212 19.46 3.04 6.36
C THR A 212 18.63 3.81 5.35
N MET A 213 19.20 4.25 4.23
CA MET A 213 18.48 5.10 3.27
C MET A 213 17.19 4.45 2.77
N ASP A 214 17.24 3.16 2.44
CA ASP A 214 16.07 2.35 2.06
C ASP A 214 14.97 2.35 3.13
N LEU A 215 15.36 2.17 4.39
CA LEU A 215 14.48 2.01 5.53
C LEU A 215 13.58 3.24 5.74
N TRP A 216 14.13 4.45 5.61
CA TRP A 216 13.39 5.70 5.86
C TRP A 216 12.22 5.90 4.89
N TYR A 217 12.32 5.37 3.67
CA TYR A 217 11.28 5.49 2.66
C TYR A 217 10.39 4.25 2.60
N ALA A 218 10.96 3.05 2.64
CA ALA A 218 10.23 1.80 2.42
C ALA A 218 9.51 1.24 3.66
N HIS A 219 9.90 1.62 4.89
CA HIS A 219 9.31 1.02 6.10
C HIS A 219 7.80 1.28 6.21
N ALA A 220 7.02 0.23 6.50
CA ALA A 220 5.55 0.22 6.53
C ALA A 220 4.95 1.30 7.44
N SER A 221 5.59 1.56 8.58
CA SER A 221 5.09 2.48 9.61
C SER A 221 5.64 3.92 9.55
N VAL A 222 6.51 4.23 8.57
CA VAL A 222 7.07 5.58 8.41
C VAL A 222 6.22 6.38 7.42
N THR A 223 5.87 7.62 7.77
CA THR A 223 5.16 8.51 6.85
C THR A 223 6.16 9.14 5.87
N VAL A 224 5.86 9.13 4.58
CA VAL A 224 6.69 9.75 3.53
C VAL A 224 5.96 10.95 2.96
N VAL A 225 6.63 12.09 2.94
CA VAL A 225 6.14 13.35 2.38
C VAL A 225 6.94 13.65 1.11
N LEU A 226 6.25 13.70 -0.02
CA LEU A 226 6.81 13.99 -1.33
C LEU A 226 6.56 15.47 -1.64
N LEU A 227 7.63 16.27 -1.76
CA LEU A 227 7.57 17.64 -2.24
C LEU A 227 7.82 17.67 -3.76
N THR A 228 6.80 17.28 -4.53
CA THR A 228 6.91 17.18 -6.00
C THR A 228 6.87 18.52 -6.71
N GLN A 229 6.23 19.52 -6.09
CA GLN A 229 6.18 20.90 -6.58
C GLN A 229 7.49 21.65 -6.28
N LEU A 230 8.03 22.34 -7.29
CA LEU A 230 9.14 23.28 -7.13
C LEU A 230 8.66 24.63 -6.55
N PRO A 231 9.52 25.37 -5.82
CA PRO A 231 9.18 26.71 -5.36
C PRO A 231 8.97 27.68 -6.52
N ASP A 232 8.17 28.72 -6.26
CA ASP A 232 7.80 29.74 -7.26
C ASP A 232 9.03 30.53 -7.73
N GLU A 233 9.93 30.84 -6.79
CA GLU A 233 11.24 31.45 -7.02
C GLU A 233 12.32 30.37 -6.99
N LEU A 234 13.13 30.30 -8.06
CA LEU A 234 14.19 29.32 -8.24
C LEU A 234 15.55 30.03 -8.40
N PRO A 235 16.66 29.39 -8.00
CA PRO A 235 18.00 29.96 -8.17
C PRO A 235 18.30 30.40 -9.61
N ALA A 236 19.13 31.43 -9.76
CA ALA A 236 19.56 31.90 -11.06
C ALA A 236 20.24 30.77 -11.87
N GLY A 237 19.81 30.55 -13.11
CA GLY A 237 20.33 29.47 -13.96
C GLY A 237 19.77 28.08 -13.66
N PHE A 238 18.80 27.94 -12.76
CA PHE A 238 18.14 26.66 -12.52
C PHE A 238 17.38 26.19 -13.77
N ASP A 239 17.69 24.97 -14.23
CA ASP A 239 16.97 24.31 -15.30
C ASP A 239 15.61 23.80 -14.80
N ARG A 240 14.54 24.50 -15.16
CA ARG A 240 13.14 24.16 -14.81
C ARG A 240 12.69 22.81 -15.37
N SER A 241 13.36 22.27 -16.39
CA SER A 241 13.05 20.93 -16.88
C SER A 241 13.45 19.85 -15.87
N ARG A 242 14.30 20.18 -14.88
CA ARG A 242 14.61 19.27 -13.77
C ARG A 242 13.48 19.35 -12.76
N THR A 243 12.45 18.53 -12.95
CA THR A 243 11.31 18.31 -12.04
C THR A 243 11.54 17.10 -11.13
N TYR A 244 10.68 16.91 -10.13
CA TYR A 244 10.77 15.80 -9.17
C TYR A 244 10.90 14.43 -9.87
N ASP A 245 10.05 14.12 -10.84
CA ASP A 245 10.07 12.82 -11.53
C ASP A 245 11.25 12.65 -12.53
N THR A 246 12.10 13.66 -12.74
CA THR A 246 13.26 13.58 -13.65
C THR A 246 14.59 13.30 -12.93
N ARG A 247 14.56 13.09 -11.61
CA ARG A 247 15.76 12.93 -10.77
C ARG A 247 15.82 11.51 -10.20
N GLY A 248 17.01 10.92 -10.22
CA GLY A 248 17.18 9.53 -9.80
C GLY A 248 16.83 9.25 -8.33
N TRP A 249 17.30 10.11 -7.41
CA TRP A 249 17.05 9.93 -5.97
C TRP A 249 15.57 10.11 -5.60
N THR A 250 14.91 11.16 -6.08
CA THR A 250 13.47 11.38 -5.79
C THR A 250 12.59 10.28 -6.40
N THR A 251 12.99 9.72 -7.56
CA THR A 251 12.36 8.52 -8.13
C THR A 251 12.55 7.31 -7.21
N PHE A 252 13.77 7.07 -6.71
CA PHE A 252 14.04 6.02 -5.72
C PHE A 252 13.20 6.16 -4.46
N GLU A 253 13.17 7.36 -3.88
CA GLU A 253 12.47 7.64 -2.63
C GLU A 253 10.96 7.43 -2.78
N ARG A 254 10.38 7.91 -3.88
CA ARG A 254 8.96 7.72 -4.19
C ARG A 254 8.62 6.26 -4.43
N CYS A 255 9.35 5.59 -5.33
CA CYS A 255 9.10 4.19 -5.64
C CYS A 255 9.27 3.31 -4.40
N SER A 256 10.27 3.57 -3.57
CA SER A 256 10.50 2.84 -2.31
C SER A 256 9.32 3.00 -1.35
N ALA A 257 8.74 4.21 -1.26
CA ALA A 257 7.57 4.48 -0.44
C ALA A 257 6.30 3.78 -0.95
N GLU A 258 6.22 3.48 -2.25
CA GLU A 258 5.04 2.92 -2.92
C GLU A 258 5.11 1.39 -3.12
N LEU A 259 6.22 0.73 -2.75
CA LEU A 259 6.52 -0.70 -3.01
C LEU A 259 5.53 -1.75 -2.46
N GLY A 260 4.63 -1.40 -1.54
CA GLY A 260 3.64 -2.36 -1.01
C GLY A 260 3.60 -2.46 0.52
N ALA A 261 4.73 -2.21 1.19
CA ALA A 261 4.84 -2.33 2.65
C ALA A 261 3.88 -1.43 3.42
N LYS A 262 3.58 -0.23 2.89
CA LYS A 262 2.67 0.72 3.55
C LYS A 262 1.22 0.32 3.30
N PRO A 263 0.37 0.22 4.34
CA PRO A 263 -1.05 -0.03 4.16
C PRO A 263 -1.71 1.11 3.37
N SER A 264 -2.67 0.75 2.50
CA SER A 264 -3.41 1.72 1.67
C SER A 264 -4.45 2.50 2.45
N SER A 265 -4.97 1.93 3.53
CA SER A 265 -5.88 2.58 4.46
C SER A 265 -5.42 2.36 5.90
N LEU A 266 -5.64 3.38 6.73
CA LEU A 266 -5.42 3.33 8.18
C LEU A 266 -6.78 3.36 8.85
N GLY A 267 -6.95 2.58 9.92
CA GLY A 267 -8.22 2.44 10.62
C GLY A 267 -8.52 3.60 11.56
N PHE A 268 -7.49 4.24 12.12
CA PHE A 268 -7.67 5.29 13.14
C PHE A 268 -6.96 6.61 12.81
N ALA A 269 -5.76 6.54 12.25
CA ALA A 269 -5.04 7.69 11.74
C ALA A 269 -5.76 8.32 10.55
N LYS A 270 -5.83 9.64 10.54
CA LYS A 270 -6.56 10.43 9.53
C LYS A 270 -5.65 11.05 8.47
N TRP A 271 -4.48 10.45 8.25
CA TRP A 271 -3.54 10.84 7.20
C TRP A 271 -3.10 9.64 6.37
N LYS A 272 -2.55 9.88 5.19
CA LYS A 272 -1.98 8.86 4.30
C LYS A 272 -0.51 8.66 4.64
N LEU A 273 0.03 7.44 4.47
CA LEU A 273 1.46 7.19 4.71
C LEU A 273 2.39 7.65 3.58
N VAL A 274 1.83 7.92 2.40
CA VAL A 274 2.55 8.59 1.30
C VAL A 274 1.74 9.83 0.93
N ILE A 275 2.33 11.00 1.16
CA ILE A 275 1.66 12.31 1.05
C ILE A 275 2.39 13.11 -0.02
N ASP A 276 1.74 13.35 -1.15
CA ASP A 276 2.24 14.33 -2.13
C ASP A 276 1.67 15.70 -1.77
N VAL A 277 2.50 16.58 -1.23
CA VAL A 277 2.03 17.89 -0.75
C VAL A 277 1.68 18.86 -1.89
N ALA A 278 2.00 18.51 -3.14
CA ALA A 278 1.56 19.28 -4.30
C ALA A 278 0.07 19.05 -4.61
N SER A 279 -0.47 17.88 -4.26
CA SER A 279 -1.88 17.55 -4.46
C SER A 279 -2.79 18.28 -3.47
N ASP A 280 -3.93 18.79 -3.95
CA ASP A 280 -4.85 19.63 -3.16
C ASP A 280 -5.51 18.90 -1.99
N ASP A 281 -5.57 17.57 -2.01
CA ASP A 281 -6.08 16.73 -0.92
C ASP A 281 -4.96 16.08 -0.07
N GLY A 282 -3.68 16.38 -0.34
CA GLY A 282 -2.53 15.69 0.24
C GLY A 282 -2.42 14.22 -0.17
N GLY A 283 -3.17 13.82 -1.20
CA GLY A 283 -3.14 12.51 -1.79
C GLY A 283 -2.20 12.43 -2.98
N ALA A 284 -1.02 11.83 -2.77
CA ALA A 284 -0.51 10.99 -3.84
C ALA A 284 -1.63 9.99 -4.17
N GLN A 285 -2.13 9.95 -5.41
CA GLN A 285 -2.76 8.72 -5.89
C GLN A 285 -1.63 7.69 -5.83
N ARG A 286 -1.68 6.80 -4.81
CA ARG A 286 -0.67 5.76 -4.60
C ARG A 286 -0.47 5.04 -5.92
N ARG A 287 0.73 5.15 -6.49
CA ARG A 287 1.08 4.46 -7.74
C ARG A 287 1.23 2.96 -7.45
N LEU A 288 1.16 2.14 -8.49
CA LEU A 288 1.48 0.72 -8.38
C LEU A 288 2.99 0.53 -8.12
N PRO A 289 3.41 -0.51 -7.38
CA PRO A 289 4.81 -0.79 -7.13
C PRO A 289 5.61 -0.89 -8.43
N ALA A 290 6.79 -0.27 -8.47
CA ALA A 290 7.71 -0.46 -9.57
C ALA A 290 8.60 -1.68 -9.31
N THR A 291 8.65 -2.62 -10.25
CA THR A 291 9.62 -3.72 -10.22
C THR A 291 11.05 -3.20 -10.41
N PRO A 292 12.09 -3.97 -10.07
CA PRO A 292 13.47 -3.61 -10.37
C PRO A 292 13.72 -3.26 -11.84
N GLU A 293 13.10 -3.99 -12.78
CA GLU A 293 13.22 -3.80 -14.23
C GLU A 293 12.60 -2.48 -14.65
N ARG A 294 11.42 -2.19 -14.10
CA ARG A 294 10.74 -0.91 -14.32
C ARG A 294 11.53 0.25 -13.73
N MET A 295 12.11 0.07 -12.55
CA MET A 295 12.96 1.07 -11.94
C MET A 295 14.18 1.38 -12.82
N ALA A 296 14.82 0.36 -13.40
CA ALA A 296 15.92 0.57 -14.34
C ALA A 296 15.48 1.43 -15.54
N THR A 297 14.27 1.18 -16.08
CA THR A 297 13.68 1.98 -17.17
C THR A 297 13.44 3.43 -16.75
N LEU A 298 12.89 3.66 -15.55
CA LEU A 298 12.66 5.00 -15.02
C LEU A 298 13.99 5.75 -14.83
N LEU A 299 14.99 5.10 -14.22
CA LEU A 299 16.29 5.70 -13.95
C LEU A 299 17.07 6.00 -15.24
N ALA A 300 16.87 5.24 -16.32
CA ALA A 300 17.50 5.52 -17.62
C ALA A 300 17.05 6.88 -18.21
N THR A 301 15.87 7.37 -17.84
CA THR A 301 15.37 8.70 -18.24
C THR A 301 15.72 9.80 -17.24
N CYS A 302 16.22 9.44 -16.06
CA CYS A 302 16.53 10.38 -14.99
C CYS A 302 17.89 11.05 -15.19
N ARG A 303 18.01 12.28 -14.71
CA ARG A 303 19.27 13.03 -14.66
C ARG A 303 19.92 12.85 -13.28
N PHE A 304 21.18 12.44 -13.27
CA PHE A 304 22.00 12.35 -12.07
C PHE A 304 23.01 13.50 -12.02
N THR A 305 23.25 14.02 -10.82
CA THR A 305 24.27 15.05 -10.58
C THR A 305 25.69 14.49 -10.69
N ASN A 306 25.89 13.20 -10.37
CA ASN A 306 27.10 12.43 -10.68
C ASN A 306 26.67 11.12 -11.35
N GLY A 307 27.17 10.82 -12.56
CA GLY A 307 26.77 9.63 -13.32
C GLY A 307 27.06 8.28 -12.63
N ALA A 308 27.85 8.27 -11.55
CA ALA A 308 28.12 7.08 -10.73
C ALA A 308 26.94 6.68 -9.82
N ASP A 309 25.97 7.58 -9.58
CA ASP A 309 24.90 7.37 -8.60
C ASP A 309 23.82 6.39 -9.11
N SER A 310 23.66 6.20 -10.43
CA SER A 310 22.54 5.40 -10.98
C SER A 310 22.63 3.91 -10.64
N THR A 311 23.83 3.33 -10.74
CA THR A 311 24.06 1.91 -10.43
C THR A 311 23.85 1.63 -8.95
N THR A 312 24.35 2.51 -8.08
CA THR A 312 24.16 2.39 -6.63
C THR A 312 22.68 2.52 -6.24
N VAL A 313 21.97 3.51 -6.80
CA VAL A 313 20.54 3.70 -6.53
C VAL A 313 19.72 2.50 -7.02
N LEU A 314 20.03 1.97 -8.21
CA LEU A 314 19.34 0.79 -8.73
C LEU A 314 19.61 -0.45 -7.86
N ALA A 315 20.85 -0.70 -7.46
CA ALA A 315 21.21 -1.83 -6.61
C ALA A 315 20.54 -1.75 -5.23
N LEU A 316 20.47 -0.54 -4.64
CA LEU A 316 19.76 -0.31 -3.40
C LEU A 316 18.26 -0.59 -3.58
N TYR A 317 17.65 -0.05 -4.65
CA TYR A 317 16.24 -0.28 -4.94
C TYR A 317 15.92 -1.75 -5.16
N GLU A 318 16.72 -2.45 -5.95
CA GLU A 318 16.50 -3.87 -6.26
C GLU A 318 16.50 -4.72 -4.99
N LYS A 319 17.45 -4.47 -4.09
CA LYS A 319 17.50 -5.11 -2.76
C LYS A 319 16.22 -4.82 -1.98
N THR A 320 15.79 -3.57 -1.92
CA THR A 320 14.58 -3.15 -1.19
C THR A 320 13.31 -3.75 -1.80
N ALA A 321 13.15 -3.67 -3.12
CA ALA A 321 11.99 -4.17 -3.85
C ALA A 321 11.84 -5.68 -3.71
N LYS A 322 12.93 -6.45 -3.86
CA LYS A 322 12.91 -7.91 -3.66
C LYS A 322 12.49 -8.28 -2.25
N ALA A 323 13.07 -7.62 -1.24
CA ALA A 323 12.73 -7.88 0.16
C ALA A 323 11.27 -7.51 0.48
N VAL A 324 10.79 -6.36 0.02
CA VAL A 324 9.42 -5.89 0.30
C VAL A 324 8.38 -6.69 -0.48
N LEU A 325 8.51 -6.79 -1.81
CA LEU A 325 7.53 -7.50 -2.65
C LEU A 325 7.53 -9.00 -2.37
N GLY A 326 8.70 -9.62 -2.16
CA GLY A 326 8.79 -11.05 -1.89
C GLY A 326 8.10 -11.48 -0.59
N THR A 327 7.93 -10.54 0.36
CA THR A 327 7.45 -10.84 1.72
C THR A 327 6.14 -10.13 2.08
N VAL A 328 5.53 -9.36 1.15
CA VAL A 328 4.27 -8.69 1.42
C VAL A 328 3.13 -9.71 1.47
N GLU A 329 2.35 -9.71 2.55
CA GLU A 329 1.26 -10.69 2.76
C GLU A 329 -0.11 -10.16 2.32
N LYS A 330 -0.30 -8.84 2.32
CA LYS A 330 -1.55 -8.18 1.94
C LYS A 330 -1.27 -6.97 1.06
N LEU A 331 -1.88 -6.95 -0.12
CA LEU A 331 -1.93 -5.78 -0.99
C LEU A 331 -3.38 -5.37 -1.18
N ASP A 332 -3.66 -4.10 -0.92
CA ASP A 332 -5.00 -3.54 -1.04
C ASP A 332 -4.95 -2.25 -1.84
N TYR A 333 -5.59 -2.28 -3.00
CA TYR A 333 -5.70 -1.15 -3.92
C TYR A 333 -7.14 -0.64 -4.05
N THR A 334 -8.02 -0.94 -3.09
CA THR A 334 -9.44 -0.59 -3.17
C THR A 334 -9.66 0.85 -3.63
N GLY A 335 -10.44 1.01 -4.70
CA GLY A 335 -10.80 2.32 -5.26
C GLY A 335 -9.73 3.02 -6.10
N LEU A 336 -8.51 2.50 -6.23
CA LEU A 336 -7.49 3.03 -7.13
C LEU A 336 -7.88 2.73 -8.59
N PRO A 337 -8.13 3.73 -9.46
CA PRO A 337 -8.51 3.46 -10.84
C PRO A 337 -7.38 2.72 -11.58
N LEU A 338 -7.66 1.49 -12.03
CA LEU A 338 -6.76 0.73 -12.88
C LEU A 338 -7.16 0.91 -14.34
N VAL A 339 -6.26 1.50 -15.13
CA VAL A 339 -6.57 1.99 -16.48
C VAL A 339 -5.53 1.47 -17.46
N CYS A 340 -5.97 0.72 -18.47
CA CYS A 340 -5.09 0.20 -19.52
C CYS A 340 -4.24 1.31 -20.15
N GLY A 341 -2.93 1.07 -20.29
CA GLY A 341 -1.98 2.04 -20.84
C GLY A 341 -1.64 3.24 -19.96
N ASP A 342 -2.20 3.35 -18.74
CA ASP A 342 -1.77 4.38 -17.80
C ASP A 342 -0.32 4.17 -17.35
N ALA A 343 0.43 5.27 -17.24
CA ALA A 343 1.85 5.23 -16.94
C ALA A 343 2.17 4.70 -15.54
N TRP A 344 1.21 4.64 -14.60
CA TRP A 344 1.42 4.26 -13.20
C TRP A 344 0.37 3.31 -12.63
N THR A 345 -0.83 3.26 -13.21
CA THR A 345 -1.94 2.45 -12.70
C THR A 345 -2.48 1.43 -13.71
N SER A 346 -1.71 1.05 -14.73
CA SER A 346 -2.17 0.02 -15.66
C SER A 346 -2.24 -1.37 -15.03
N PRO A 347 -3.20 -2.22 -15.46
CA PRO A 347 -3.27 -3.60 -15.00
C PRO A 347 -2.02 -4.44 -15.32
N ALA A 348 -1.31 -4.15 -16.42
CA ALA A 348 -0.03 -4.81 -16.72
C ALA A 348 1.03 -4.52 -15.65
N LEU A 349 1.11 -3.27 -15.19
CA LEU A 349 2.07 -2.88 -14.14
C LEU A 349 1.74 -3.56 -12.80
N LEU A 350 0.46 -3.80 -12.52
CA LEU A 350 0.06 -4.59 -11.36
C LEU A 350 0.50 -6.05 -11.53
N ALA A 351 0.29 -6.65 -12.71
CA ALA A 351 0.73 -8.01 -12.98
C ALA A 351 2.25 -8.18 -12.81
N GLU A 352 3.04 -7.26 -13.35
CA GLU A 352 4.51 -7.22 -13.19
C GLU A 352 4.90 -7.27 -11.70
N ALA A 353 4.32 -6.41 -10.87
CA ALA A 353 4.59 -6.39 -9.44
C ALA A 353 4.14 -7.68 -8.72
N LEU A 354 2.98 -8.23 -9.10
CA LEU A 354 2.43 -9.46 -8.51
C LEU A 354 3.29 -10.70 -8.80
N ASN A 355 4.03 -10.72 -9.92
CA ASN A 355 4.96 -11.81 -10.22
C ASN A 355 6.13 -11.89 -9.22
N HIS A 356 6.43 -10.82 -8.48
CA HIS A 356 7.44 -10.81 -7.41
C HIS A 356 6.87 -11.10 -6.01
N CYS A 357 5.56 -11.30 -5.90
CA CYS A 357 4.87 -11.42 -4.61
C CYS A 357 4.77 -12.88 -4.14
N GLU A 358 5.87 -13.43 -3.60
CA GLU A 358 5.98 -14.84 -3.20
C GLU A 358 5.18 -15.17 -1.93
N SER A 359 5.02 -14.20 -1.03
CA SER A 359 4.34 -14.38 0.27
C SER A 359 2.92 -13.81 0.33
N LEU A 360 2.37 -13.33 -0.80
CA LEU A 360 1.08 -12.65 -0.83
C LEU A 360 -0.06 -13.62 -0.57
N ARG A 361 -0.80 -13.41 0.52
CA ARG A 361 -1.98 -14.19 0.93
C ARG A 361 -3.29 -13.53 0.53
N THR A 362 -3.33 -12.19 0.58
CA THR A 362 -4.54 -11.42 0.29
C THR A 362 -4.28 -10.33 -0.73
N LEU A 363 -5.05 -10.35 -1.82
CA LEU A 363 -5.07 -9.29 -2.83
C LEU A 363 -6.47 -8.68 -2.92
N VAL A 364 -6.56 -7.37 -2.68
CA VAL A 364 -7.80 -6.59 -2.80
C VAL A 364 -7.66 -5.61 -3.96
N VAL A 365 -8.44 -5.85 -5.01
CA VAL A 365 -8.61 -5.00 -6.19
C VAL A 365 -10.11 -4.78 -6.38
N ALA A 366 -10.77 -4.29 -5.32
CA ALA A 366 -12.19 -3.98 -5.32
C ALA A 366 -12.48 -2.50 -5.68
N GLY A 367 -13.46 -2.27 -6.57
CA GLY A 367 -13.87 -0.92 -6.93
C GLY A 367 -12.85 -0.14 -7.78
N ASN A 368 -11.94 -0.85 -8.47
CA ASN A 368 -10.83 -0.29 -9.24
C ASN A 368 -11.18 0.16 -10.67
N ARG A 369 -12.46 0.06 -11.05
CA ARG A 369 -12.96 0.37 -12.40
C ARG A 369 -12.40 -0.54 -13.51
N LEU A 370 -11.89 -1.73 -13.17
CA LEU A 370 -11.43 -2.73 -14.15
C LEU A 370 -12.59 -3.17 -15.06
N ASP A 371 -12.41 -3.08 -16.37
CA ASP A 371 -13.26 -3.65 -17.40
C ASP A 371 -12.69 -4.98 -17.93
N ASP A 372 -13.33 -5.56 -18.95
CA ASP A 372 -12.91 -6.85 -19.51
C ASP A 372 -11.49 -6.79 -20.08
N GLU A 373 -11.14 -5.70 -20.76
CA GLU A 373 -9.81 -5.44 -21.28
C GLU A 373 -8.77 -5.35 -20.16
N GLY A 374 -9.06 -4.61 -19.08
CA GLY A 374 -8.16 -4.49 -17.95
C GLY A 374 -7.93 -5.80 -17.20
N VAL A 375 -8.97 -6.62 -17.02
CA VAL A 375 -8.80 -7.97 -16.45
C VAL A 375 -8.00 -8.87 -17.39
N ALA A 376 -8.22 -8.77 -18.70
CA ALA A 376 -7.45 -9.53 -19.69
C ALA A 376 -5.96 -9.12 -19.71
N GLU A 377 -5.65 -7.83 -19.58
CA GLU A 377 -4.28 -7.31 -19.48
C GLU A 377 -3.60 -7.80 -18.19
N LEU A 378 -4.29 -7.69 -17.04
CA LEU A 378 -3.80 -8.24 -15.76
C LEU A 378 -3.53 -9.74 -15.88
N ALA A 379 -4.48 -10.48 -16.44
CA ALA A 379 -4.36 -11.91 -16.64
C ALA A 379 -3.18 -12.24 -17.56
N ALA A 380 -3.01 -11.53 -18.68
CA ALA A 380 -1.94 -11.79 -19.64
C ALA A 380 -0.54 -11.58 -19.05
N GLY A 381 -0.37 -10.59 -18.17
CA GLY A 381 0.91 -10.29 -17.52
C GLY A 381 1.32 -11.23 -16.38
N LEU A 382 0.38 -12.02 -15.83
CA LEU A 382 0.68 -12.97 -14.75
C LEU A 382 1.38 -14.22 -15.29
N GLU A 383 2.56 -14.49 -14.77
CA GLU A 383 3.37 -15.66 -15.13
C GLU A 383 2.81 -16.96 -14.55
N GLY A 384 3.09 -18.09 -15.22
CA GLY A 384 2.70 -19.40 -14.71
C GLY A 384 3.35 -19.69 -13.35
N GLY A 385 2.54 -20.02 -12.34
CA GLY A 385 3.02 -20.24 -10.97
C GLY A 385 3.11 -18.98 -10.11
N ALA A 386 2.75 -17.80 -10.62
CA ALA A 386 2.68 -16.58 -9.83
C ALA A 386 1.68 -16.72 -8.67
N LEU A 387 1.94 -15.97 -7.59
CA LEU A 387 1.11 -15.90 -6.39
C LEU A 387 0.92 -17.27 -5.70
N PRO A 388 2.00 -17.99 -5.35
CA PRO A 388 1.95 -19.40 -4.94
C PRO A 388 1.14 -19.65 -3.66
N VAL A 389 1.06 -18.66 -2.77
CA VAL A 389 0.39 -18.76 -1.46
C VAL A 389 -0.83 -17.85 -1.34
N LEU A 390 -1.35 -17.32 -2.46
CA LEU A 390 -2.53 -16.46 -2.43
C LEU A 390 -3.77 -17.25 -2.00
N GLU A 391 -4.36 -16.84 -0.88
CA GLU A 391 -5.53 -17.46 -0.26
C GLU A 391 -6.81 -16.72 -0.61
N ALA A 392 -6.77 -15.39 -0.71
CA ALA A 392 -7.95 -14.56 -0.93
C ALA A 392 -7.74 -13.53 -2.04
N LEU A 393 -8.64 -13.55 -3.03
CA LEU A 393 -8.71 -12.57 -4.11
C LEU A 393 -10.06 -11.87 -4.11
N TYR A 394 -10.04 -10.56 -3.86
CA TYR A 394 -11.23 -9.72 -3.87
C TYR A 394 -11.18 -8.77 -5.07
N VAL A 395 -12.03 -9.01 -6.07
CA VAL A 395 -12.16 -8.19 -7.29
C VAL A 395 -13.57 -7.62 -7.46
N ALA A 396 -14.32 -7.52 -6.36
CA ALA A 396 -15.68 -7.03 -6.32
C ALA A 396 -15.83 -5.57 -6.79
N ALA A 397 -17.06 -5.18 -7.15
CA ALA A 397 -17.44 -3.82 -7.52
C ALA A 397 -16.65 -3.21 -8.71
N ASN A 398 -16.12 -4.05 -9.60
CA ASN A 398 -15.52 -3.64 -10.86
C ASN A 398 -16.55 -3.60 -12.02
N ARG A 399 -16.09 -3.39 -13.24
CA ARG A 399 -16.90 -3.17 -14.45
C ARG A 399 -16.78 -4.29 -15.48
N PHE A 400 -15.98 -5.32 -15.22
CA PHE A 400 -15.84 -6.50 -16.09
C PHE A 400 -17.09 -7.40 -16.04
N GLY A 401 -17.37 -8.05 -17.17
CA GLY A 401 -18.44 -9.03 -17.34
C GLY A 401 -17.92 -10.44 -17.59
N ALA A 402 -18.67 -11.23 -18.38
CA ALA A 402 -18.37 -12.63 -18.64
C ALA A 402 -16.97 -12.86 -19.25
N ARG A 403 -16.52 -11.95 -20.14
CA ARG A 403 -15.19 -12.08 -20.77
C ARG A 403 -14.05 -11.86 -19.77
N GLY A 404 -14.14 -10.84 -18.93
CA GLY A 404 -13.14 -10.56 -17.91
C GLY A 404 -13.06 -11.67 -16.87
N VAL A 405 -14.20 -12.16 -16.35
CA VAL A 405 -14.17 -13.30 -15.40
C VAL A 405 -13.66 -14.57 -16.08
N GLY A 406 -13.95 -14.79 -17.36
CA GLY A 406 -13.36 -15.87 -18.14
C GLY A 406 -11.83 -15.78 -18.24
N ALA A 407 -11.30 -14.59 -18.48
CA ALA A 407 -9.85 -14.35 -18.49
C ALA A 407 -9.22 -14.60 -17.11
N LEU A 408 -9.89 -14.18 -16.02
CA LEU A 408 -9.48 -14.47 -14.65
C LEU A 408 -9.48 -15.97 -14.37
N CYS A 409 -10.56 -16.70 -14.69
CA CYS A 409 -10.60 -18.15 -14.54
C CYS A 409 -9.50 -18.85 -15.36
N GLY A 410 -9.19 -18.33 -16.55
CA GLY A 410 -8.10 -18.79 -17.40
C GLY A 410 -6.72 -18.77 -16.71
N VAL A 411 -6.46 -17.82 -15.81
CA VAL A 411 -5.17 -17.78 -15.10
C VAL A 411 -5.00 -18.94 -14.14
N PHE A 412 -6.08 -19.40 -13.52
CA PHE A 412 -6.05 -20.52 -12.58
C PHE A 412 -5.66 -21.84 -13.26
N HIS A 413 -6.07 -22.03 -14.52
CA HIS A 413 -5.66 -23.19 -15.33
C HIS A 413 -4.18 -23.16 -15.72
N ARG A 414 -3.57 -21.97 -15.81
CA ARG A 414 -2.12 -21.79 -16.06
C ARG A 414 -1.27 -21.97 -14.80
N GLY A 415 -1.86 -22.35 -13.67
CA GLY A 415 -1.16 -22.58 -12.41
C GLY A 415 -0.96 -21.32 -11.56
N VAL A 416 -1.55 -20.18 -11.93
CA VAL A 416 -1.56 -18.98 -11.08
C VAL A 416 -2.44 -19.21 -9.85
N ALA A 417 -2.04 -18.68 -8.69
CA ALA A 417 -2.76 -18.78 -7.42
C ALA A 417 -3.22 -20.22 -7.09
N PRO A 418 -2.28 -21.19 -6.97
CA PRO A 418 -2.63 -22.58 -6.70
C PRO A 418 -3.29 -22.78 -5.33
N ALA A 419 -3.00 -21.92 -4.35
CA ALA A 419 -3.54 -21.99 -3.00
C ALA A 419 -4.88 -21.25 -2.80
N LEU A 420 -5.52 -20.76 -3.88
CA LEU A 420 -6.69 -19.88 -3.76
C LEU A 420 -7.85 -20.54 -3.00
N GLN A 421 -8.24 -19.91 -1.91
CA GLN A 421 -9.32 -20.36 -1.04
C GLN A 421 -10.61 -19.56 -1.25
N THR A 422 -10.49 -18.24 -1.41
CA THR A 422 -11.62 -17.33 -1.53
C THR A 422 -11.49 -16.48 -2.77
N LEU A 423 -12.56 -16.46 -3.58
CA LEU A 423 -12.73 -15.54 -4.70
C LEU A 423 -14.01 -14.73 -4.50
N ASP A 424 -13.88 -13.41 -4.47
CA ASP A 424 -15.02 -12.49 -4.45
C ASP A 424 -15.08 -11.66 -5.72
N VAL A 425 -16.12 -11.88 -6.52
CA VAL A 425 -16.43 -11.15 -7.75
C VAL A 425 -17.75 -10.39 -7.61
N ALA A 426 -18.28 -10.20 -6.40
CA ALA A 426 -19.57 -9.57 -6.18
C ALA A 426 -19.68 -8.17 -6.85
N ALA A 427 -20.91 -7.78 -7.20
CA ALA A 427 -21.23 -6.50 -7.82
C ALA A 427 -20.48 -6.25 -9.16
N THR A 428 -20.23 -7.32 -9.92
CA THR A 428 -19.71 -7.27 -11.29
C THR A 428 -20.74 -7.86 -12.26
N PRO A 429 -20.97 -7.25 -13.45
CA PRO A 429 -22.02 -7.70 -14.39
C PRO A 429 -21.62 -8.95 -15.19
N ILE A 430 -21.29 -10.05 -14.51
CA ILE A 430 -20.78 -11.28 -15.15
C ILE A 430 -21.88 -12.12 -15.82
N GLY A 431 -23.13 -12.04 -15.35
CA GLY A 431 -24.25 -12.79 -15.90
C GLY A 431 -24.08 -14.32 -15.86
N ASP A 432 -24.96 -15.03 -16.57
CA ASP A 432 -24.97 -16.50 -16.61
C ASP A 432 -23.72 -17.07 -17.30
N GLU A 433 -23.25 -16.45 -18.38
CA GLU A 433 -22.01 -16.85 -19.06
C GLU A 433 -20.80 -16.79 -18.12
N GLY A 434 -20.71 -15.75 -17.30
CA GLY A 434 -19.65 -15.64 -16.29
C GLY A 434 -19.81 -16.65 -15.16
N ALA A 435 -21.05 -16.95 -14.74
CA ALA A 435 -21.32 -18.02 -13.77
C ALA A 435 -20.90 -19.40 -14.30
N VAL A 436 -21.08 -19.67 -15.59
CA VAL A 436 -20.58 -20.89 -16.25
C VAL A 436 -19.05 -20.94 -16.23
N ALA A 437 -18.37 -19.82 -16.51
CA ALA A 437 -16.90 -19.76 -16.40
C ALA A 437 -16.41 -20.04 -14.97
N LEU A 438 -17.08 -19.47 -13.97
CA LEU A 438 -16.80 -19.76 -12.56
C LEU A 438 -17.08 -21.22 -12.20
N ALA A 439 -18.14 -21.83 -12.73
CA ALA A 439 -18.46 -23.25 -12.54
C ALA A 439 -17.36 -24.16 -13.12
N ALA A 440 -16.81 -23.80 -14.29
CA ALA A 440 -15.67 -24.51 -14.87
C ALA A 440 -14.42 -24.42 -13.97
N ALA A 441 -14.13 -23.23 -13.42
CA ALA A 441 -13.03 -23.06 -12.46
C ALA A 441 -13.26 -23.86 -11.18
N LEU A 442 -14.48 -23.83 -10.63
CA LEU A 442 -14.88 -24.61 -9.45
C LEU A 442 -14.65 -26.10 -9.66
N SER A 443 -14.95 -26.61 -10.85
CA SER A 443 -14.75 -28.02 -11.20
C SER A 443 -13.27 -28.44 -11.20
N THR A 444 -12.33 -27.48 -11.18
CA THR A 444 -10.89 -27.75 -11.00
C THR A 444 -10.43 -27.63 -9.54
N GLY A 445 -11.36 -27.41 -8.60
CA GLY A 445 -11.10 -27.27 -7.17
C GLY A 445 -10.78 -25.84 -6.71
N LYS A 446 -10.97 -24.82 -7.57
CA LYS A 446 -10.66 -23.41 -7.29
C LYS A 446 -11.89 -22.50 -7.47
N PRO A 447 -12.21 -21.60 -6.53
CA PRO A 447 -11.66 -21.50 -5.17
C PRO A 447 -11.97 -22.74 -4.33
N SER A 448 -11.12 -23.05 -3.35
CA SER A 448 -11.28 -24.25 -2.52
C SER A 448 -12.28 -24.12 -1.36
N HIS A 449 -12.59 -22.88 -0.92
CA HIS A 449 -13.43 -22.60 0.25
C HIS A 449 -14.60 -21.64 0.00
N GLY A 450 -14.44 -20.55 -0.76
CA GLY A 450 -15.47 -19.53 -0.88
C GLY A 450 -15.53 -18.89 -2.25
N LEU A 451 -16.72 -18.86 -2.84
CA LEU A 451 -17.05 -18.06 -4.00
C LEU A 451 -18.18 -17.08 -3.68
N SER A 452 -17.92 -15.79 -3.83
CA SER A 452 -18.92 -14.73 -3.70
C SER A 452 -19.20 -14.11 -5.06
N LEU A 453 -20.48 -14.14 -5.46
CA LEU A 453 -20.99 -13.60 -6.73
C LEU A 453 -22.32 -12.87 -6.51
N ALA A 454 -22.46 -12.20 -5.36
CA ALA A 454 -23.66 -11.43 -5.07
C ALA A 454 -23.80 -10.24 -6.04
N PHE A 455 -25.02 -9.87 -6.43
CA PHE A 455 -25.27 -8.75 -7.36
C PHE A 455 -24.57 -8.89 -8.73
N CYS A 456 -24.56 -10.08 -9.31
CA CYS A 456 -23.86 -10.41 -10.55
C CYS A 456 -24.77 -10.61 -11.78
N ASP A 457 -26.06 -10.28 -11.65
CA ASP A 457 -27.10 -10.49 -12.67
C ASP A 457 -27.26 -11.97 -13.12
N VAL A 458 -26.93 -12.94 -12.26
CA VAL A 458 -27.06 -14.40 -12.51
C VAL A 458 -28.52 -14.85 -12.40
N SER A 459 -28.98 -15.73 -13.30
CA SER A 459 -30.32 -16.31 -13.33
C SER A 459 -30.32 -17.79 -12.88
N ASP A 460 -31.44 -18.50 -13.08
CA ASP A 460 -31.53 -19.94 -12.83
C ASP A 460 -30.49 -20.73 -13.62
N GLU A 461 -30.16 -20.31 -14.84
CA GLU A 461 -29.23 -21.01 -15.73
C GLU A 461 -27.81 -21.02 -15.16
N GLY A 462 -27.28 -19.86 -14.76
CA GLY A 462 -25.97 -19.76 -14.12
C GLY A 462 -25.94 -20.42 -12.73
N ALA A 463 -27.03 -20.33 -11.97
CA ALA A 463 -27.17 -21.01 -10.68
C ALA A 463 -27.10 -22.54 -10.82
N MET A 464 -27.79 -23.11 -11.81
CA MET A 464 -27.73 -24.54 -12.11
C MET A 464 -26.34 -24.99 -12.57
N ALA A 465 -25.63 -24.17 -13.34
CA ALA A 465 -24.25 -24.47 -13.72
C ALA A 465 -23.31 -24.55 -12.51
N LEU A 466 -23.43 -23.59 -11.58
CA LEU A 466 -22.68 -23.61 -10.31
C LEU A 466 -23.06 -24.81 -9.43
N ALA A 467 -24.36 -25.14 -9.36
CA ALA A 467 -24.86 -26.32 -8.64
C ALA A 467 -24.27 -27.63 -9.21
N ALA A 468 -24.18 -27.75 -10.54
CA ALA A 468 -23.60 -28.91 -11.20
C ALA A 468 -22.08 -29.05 -10.95
N ALA A 469 -21.37 -27.94 -10.77
CA ALA A 469 -19.91 -27.94 -10.50
C ALA A 469 -19.55 -28.17 -9.03
N LEU A 470 -20.45 -27.84 -8.10
CA LEU A 470 -20.24 -27.95 -6.65
C LEU A 470 -19.72 -29.32 -6.17
N PRO A 471 -20.22 -30.47 -6.67
CA PRO A 471 -19.68 -31.78 -6.29
C PRO A 471 -18.17 -31.94 -6.53
N ALA A 472 -17.65 -31.38 -7.64
CA ALA A 472 -16.24 -31.41 -8.00
C ALA A 472 -15.38 -30.29 -7.35
N ALA A 473 -16.03 -29.29 -6.74
CA ALA A 473 -15.34 -28.20 -6.05
C ALA A 473 -14.58 -28.66 -4.80
N GLY A 474 -13.71 -27.79 -4.27
CA GLY A 474 -12.96 -28.05 -3.03
C GLY A 474 -13.88 -28.45 -1.87
N GLN A 475 -13.38 -29.30 -0.96
CA GLN A 475 -14.19 -29.90 0.12
C GLN A 475 -14.87 -28.85 1.03
N GLY A 476 -14.27 -27.68 1.21
CA GLY A 476 -14.84 -26.59 2.01
C GLY A 476 -15.65 -25.56 1.20
N CYS A 477 -15.83 -25.75 -0.12
CA CYS A 477 -16.32 -24.71 -1.01
C CYS A 477 -17.79 -24.34 -0.77
N ARG A 478 -18.03 -23.07 -0.41
CA ARG A 478 -19.35 -22.46 -0.26
C ARG A 478 -19.57 -21.40 -1.34
N VAL A 479 -20.82 -21.26 -1.79
CA VAL A 479 -21.22 -20.29 -2.81
C VAL A 479 -22.20 -19.29 -2.20
N ASN A 480 -21.87 -18.00 -2.32
CA ASN A 480 -22.75 -16.89 -1.96
C ASN A 480 -23.27 -16.24 -3.25
N ALA A 481 -24.56 -16.45 -3.55
CA ALA A 481 -25.22 -15.96 -4.75
C ALA A 481 -26.36 -14.97 -4.42
N PHE A 482 -26.28 -14.28 -3.29
CA PHE A 482 -27.27 -13.31 -2.83
C PHE A 482 -27.57 -12.21 -3.86
N PHE A 483 -28.80 -11.71 -3.86
CA PHE A 483 -29.23 -10.55 -4.67
C PHE A 483 -28.89 -10.68 -6.16
N ASN A 484 -29.17 -11.84 -6.73
CA ASN A 484 -29.13 -12.12 -8.16
C ASN A 484 -30.57 -12.21 -8.71
N ARG A 485 -30.74 -12.74 -9.92
CA ARG A 485 -32.02 -12.98 -10.59
C ARG A 485 -32.39 -14.47 -10.58
N ILE A 486 -32.04 -15.17 -9.51
CA ILE A 486 -32.21 -16.63 -9.38
C ILE A 486 -33.64 -16.92 -8.92
N GLY A 487 -34.40 -17.64 -9.73
CA GLY A 487 -35.73 -18.15 -9.41
C GLY A 487 -35.69 -19.31 -8.41
N LEU A 488 -36.86 -19.87 -8.11
CA LEU A 488 -36.98 -20.98 -7.15
C LEU A 488 -36.23 -22.23 -7.63
N ALA A 489 -36.17 -22.47 -8.94
CA ALA A 489 -35.51 -23.63 -9.51
C ALA A 489 -33.98 -23.57 -9.31
N GLY A 490 -33.35 -22.44 -9.60
CA GLY A 490 -31.91 -22.25 -9.37
C GLY A 490 -31.54 -22.20 -7.89
N GLN A 491 -32.40 -21.62 -7.04
CA GLN A 491 -32.23 -21.64 -5.58
C GLN A 491 -32.28 -23.06 -5.03
N ALA A 492 -33.27 -23.85 -5.43
CA ALA A 492 -33.37 -25.25 -5.04
C ALA A 492 -32.16 -26.05 -5.50
N ALA A 493 -31.73 -25.90 -6.76
CA ALA A 493 -30.55 -26.59 -7.28
C ALA A 493 -29.27 -26.27 -6.50
N LEU A 494 -29.01 -24.98 -6.21
CA LEU A 494 -27.85 -24.57 -5.42
C LEU A 494 -27.92 -25.06 -3.97
N LEU A 495 -29.10 -24.98 -3.35
CA LEU A 495 -29.31 -25.46 -1.98
C LEU A 495 -29.08 -26.97 -1.89
N ASP A 496 -29.72 -27.74 -2.78
CA ASP A 496 -29.57 -29.19 -2.83
C ASP A 496 -28.11 -29.60 -3.06
N ALA A 497 -27.39 -28.90 -3.94
CA ALA A 497 -25.97 -29.16 -4.18
C ALA A 497 -25.09 -28.84 -2.96
N LEU A 498 -25.37 -27.73 -2.24
CA LEU A 498 -24.66 -27.36 -1.01
C LEU A 498 -24.97 -28.33 0.13
N ASP A 499 -26.23 -28.72 0.30
CA ASP A 499 -26.66 -29.68 1.33
C ASP A 499 -26.14 -31.08 1.05
N ALA A 500 -26.11 -31.51 -0.22
CA ALA A 500 -25.49 -32.77 -0.61
C ALA A 500 -23.97 -32.80 -0.32
N LYS A 501 -23.30 -31.66 -0.46
CA LYS A 501 -21.85 -31.56 -0.22
C LYS A 501 -21.49 -31.45 1.27
N HIS A 502 -22.21 -30.62 2.03
CA HIS A 502 -21.81 -30.21 3.38
C HIS A 502 -22.81 -30.63 4.48
N GLY A 503 -23.89 -31.32 4.11
CA GLY A 503 -25.05 -31.55 4.96
C GLY A 503 -25.95 -30.31 5.07
N PRO A 504 -27.20 -30.47 5.54
CA PRO A 504 -28.13 -29.36 5.73
C PRO A 504 -27.62 -28.39 6.79
N GLN A 505 -27.39 -27.14 6.40
CA GLN A 505 -26.94 -26.07 7.31
C GLN A 505 -27.87 -24.85 7.20
N PRO A 506 -28.23 -24.19 8.33
CA PRO A 506 -29.08 -22.99 8.32
C PRO A 506 -28.53 -21.86 7.43
N GLY A 507 -27.20 -21.80 7.28
CA GLY A 507 -26.51 -20.81 6.46
C GLY A 507 -26.64 -21.02 4.95
N HIS A 508 -26.96 -22.21 4.45
CA HIS A 508 -27.08 -22.46 3.01
C HIS A 508 -28.32 -21.80 2.42
N GLY A 509 -29.46 -21.94 3.10
CA GLY A 509 -30.71 -21.26 2.72
C GLY A 509 -30.57 -19.75 2.74
N ILE A 510 -29.74 -19.21 3.64
CA ILE A 510 -29.35 -17.79 3.66
C ILE A 510 -28.48 -17.50 2.43
N ALA A 511 -27.40 -18.23 2.17
CA ALA A 511 -26.45 -17.98 1.06
C ALA A 511 -27.07 -17.93 -0.36
N VAL A 512 -28.23 -18.56 -0.57
CA VAL A 512 -29.00 -18.53 -1.81
C VAL A 512 -30.26 -17.66 -1.73
N LEU A 513 -30.56 -17.09 -0.56
CA LEU A 513 -31.78 -16.34 -0.29
C LEU A 513 -31.87 -15.15 -1.24
N GLN A 514 -32.84 -15.21 -2.13
CA GLN A 514 -33.24 -14.03 -2.89
C GLN A 514 -34.31 -13.32 -2.07
N VAL A 515 -34.01 -12.11 -1.63
CA VAL A 515 -35.09 -11.23 -1.17
C VAL A 515 -35.88 -10.90 -2.43
N ASN A 516 -37.05 -11.54 -2.61
CA ASN A 516 -38.03 -11.22 -3.65
C ASN A 516 -38.58 -9.82 -3.36
N LEU A 517 -37.76 -8.82 -3.66
CA LEU A 517 -38.10 -7.43 -3.58
C LEU A 517 -39.03 -7.15 -4.77
N LEU A 518 -40.18 -6.53 -4.48
CA LEU A 518 -41.24 -6.21 -5.44
C LEU A 518 -40.68 -5.65 -6.78
N PRO A 519 -41.39 -5.76 -7.91
CA PRO A 519 -40.86 -5.39 -9.24
C PRO A 519 -40.25 -3.98 -9.35
N TRP A 520 -40.70 -3.05 -8.50
CA TRP A 520 -40.20 -1.66 -8.42
C TRP A 520 -38.92 -1.47 -7.59
N SER A 521 -38.51 -2.46 -6.79
CA SER A 521 -37.29 -2.41 -5.99
C SER A 521 -36.03 -2.80 -6.77
N CYS A 522 -36.11 -3.60 -7.84
CA CYS A 522 -34.95 -3.90 -8.69
C CYS A 522 -34.31 -2.63 -9.32
N PRO A 523 -35.09 -1.65 -9.85
CA PRO A 523 -34.55 -0.35 -10.27
C PRO A 523 -33.95 0.48 -9.13
N LEU A 524 -34.55 0.44 -7.93
CA LEU A 524 -34.10 1.17 -6.73
C LEU A 524 -32.82 0.58 -6.14
N ILE A 525 -32.66 -0.75 -6.13
CA ILE A 525 -31.44 -1.45 -5.71
C ILE A 525 -30.36 -1.29 -6.77
N ARG A 526 -30.69 -1.33 -8.07
CA ARG A 526 -29.75 -0.92 -9.12
C ARG A 526 -29.37 0.55 -8.98
N ALA A 527 -30.26 1.42 -8.51
CA ALA A 527 -29.95 2.81 -8.19
C ALA A 527 -29.11 2.94 -6.92
N TRP A 528 -29.28 2.05 -5.93
CA TRP A 528 -28.51 2.02 -4.68
C TRP A 528 -27.13 1.40 -4.87
N GLY A 529 -27.00 0.34 -5.67
CA GLY A 529 -25.73 -0.19 -6.19
C GLY A 529 -25.03 0.81 -7.11
N ARG A 530 -25.75 1.56 -7.96
CA ARG A 530 -25.22 2.73 -8.69
C ARG A 530 -24.86 3.90 -7.74
N GLY A 531 -25.54 4.03 -6.62
CA GLY A 531 -25.29 5.01 -5.56
C GLY A 531 -24.03 4.66 -4.77
N GLY A 532 -23.85 3.40 -4.39
CA GLY A 532 -22.62 2.84 -3.85
C GLY A 532 -21.47 2.93 -4.86
N ARG A 533 -21.74 2.72 -6.15
CA ARG A 533 -20.79 3.03 -7.25
C ARG A 533 -20.40 4.50 -7.26
N ARG A 534 -21.33 5.45 -7.13
CA ARG A 534 -21.01 6.88 -7.04
C ARG A 534 -20.22 7.23 -5.78
N VAL A 535 -20.53 6.60 -4.65
CA VAL A 535 -19.80 6.78 -3.38
C VAL A 535 -18.38 6.23 -3.51
N ALA A 536 -18.19 5.03 -4.05
CA ALA A 536 -16.89 4.45 -4.36
C ALA A 536 -16.11 5.24 -5.43
N GLU A 537 -16.78 5.71 -6.48
CA GLU A 537 -16.18 6.53 -7.55
C GLU A 537 -15.76 7.92 -7.08
N SER A 538 -16.41 8.47 -6.05
CA SER A 538 -16.10 9.77 -5.43
C SER A 538 -15.01 9.71 -4.36
N GLY A 539 -14.59 8.53 -3.92
CA GLY A 539 -13.61 8.35 -2.83
C GLY A 539 -14.03 8.91 -1.47
N ARG A 540 -15.29 9.35 -1.30
CA ARG A 540 -15.83 9.84 -0.03
C ARG A 540 -16.84 8.83 0.52
N LEU A 541 -16.37 7.92 1.36
CA LEU A 541 -17.27 7.25 2.31
C LEU A 541 -17.79 8.32 3.27
N THR A 542 -19.05 8.71 3.12
CA THR A 542 -19.76 9.42 4.20
C THR A 542 -20.58 8.33 4.89
N ILE A 543 -20.13 7.92 6.07
CA ILE A 543 -20.97 7.16 7.02
C ILE A 543 -21.78 8.17 7.80
#